data_AF-A0A923IZ36-F1
#
_entry.id   AF-A0A923IZ36-F1
#
_cell.length_a   1.000
_cell.length_b   1.000
_cell.length_c   1.000
_cell.angle_alpha   90.00
_cell.angle_beta   90.00
_cell.angle_gamma   90.00
#
_symmetry.space_group_name_H-M   'P 1'
#
loop_
_entity.id
_entity.type
_entity.pdbx_description
1 polymer ?
#
loop_
_entity_poly.entity_id
_entity_poly.type
_entity_poly.pdbx_seq_one_letter_code
_entity_poly.pdbx_strand_id
1 'polypeptide(L)'
;MNIKEKIKKLPSSPGVYLMKDSIDTIIYVGKSKNLRNRVGSYFINSKSHSPKVIKLVKNLKDFDYILTDTEFEALLLECKLIKEIKPIYNRQMKSPKGYCYIKIKMKEKYPDIEIHSEPNSSDGGLYFGPYTNKNTVEKAIYGIKEHSKILCTNGSRKALGCLKYSMNLCIGMCTANPSTDHYFALVEKVIKLLSGTDLTILNEMEQEMNVAAANLDFEGAAQYRDYIKAVKHLVSTAKIIKFIEANKNIVLVEFLNNEEIKFFLIRYNKLLFSEKYKLSNISINELKHKFKSNIISYFSDTLKSSVNIGKNEIDEAYIIYNYLKSKESTCKYIAIPEQWINDMDSLSVDRVIDEFMKILP
;
A
#
# COMPACT_ATOMS: atom_id res chain seq x y z
N MET A 1 19.86 23.36 -24.72
CA MET A 1 20.26 21.97 -25.03
C MET A 1 19.05 21.25 -25.61
N ASN A 2 19.19 20.44 -26.68
CA ASN A 2 18.05 19.72 -27.25
C ASN A 2 17.63 18.58 -26.29
N ILE A 3 16.32 18.40 -26.05
CA ILE A 3 15.80 17.35 -25.16
C ILE A 3 16.32 15.95 -25.53
N LYS A 4 16.50 15.69 -26.83
CA LYS A 4 17.07 14.42 -27.34
C LYS A 4 18.53 14.23 -26.90
N GLU A 5 19.32 15.30 -26.86
CA GLU A 5 20.69 15.24 -26.37
C GLU A 5 20.73 15.04 -24.86
N LYS A 6 19.81 15.69 -24.12
CA LYS A 6 19.71 15.54 -22.65
C LYS A 6 19.41 14.09 -22.27
N ILE A 7 18.52 13.42 -23.03
CA ILE A 7 18.21 12.00 -22.87
C ILE A 7 19.44 11.11 -23.10
N LYS A 8 20.24 11.37 -24.13
CA LYS A 8 21.46 10.59 -24.41
C LYS A 8 22.47 10.64 -23.26
N LYS A 9 22.50 11.76 -22.53
CA LYS A 9 23.39 11.95 -21.37
C LYS A 9 22.84 11.34 -20.07
N LEU A 10 21.58 10.88 -20.04
CA LEU A 10 21.03 10.26 -18.82
C LEU A 10 21.83 9.01 -18.43
N PRO A 11 22.06 8.77 -17.13
CA PRO A 11 22.68 7.54 -16.68
C PRO A 11 21.71 6.36 -16.77
N SER A 12 22.28 5.16 -16.90
CA SER A 12 21.55 3.89 -16.80
C SER A 12 21.45 3.45 -15.34
N SER A 13 20.94 4.34 -14.48
CA SER A 13 20.88 4.15 -13.03
C SER A 13 19.47 4.39 -12.49
N PRO A 14 19.18 3.92 -11.26
CA PRO A 14 17.95 4.26 -10.57
C PRO A 14 17.82 5.76 -10.29
N GLY A 15 16.58 6.22 -10.20
CA GLY A 15 16.29 7.58 -9.78
C GLY A 15 14.90 8.07 -10.16
N VAL A 16 14.68 9.35 -9.90
CA VAL A 16 13.42 10.04 -10.17
C VAL A 16 13.64 11.08 -11.26
N TYR A 17 12.73 11.20 -12.21
CA TYR A 17 12.71 12.25 -13.23
C TYR A 17 11.52 13.19 -13.02
N LEU A 18 11.74 14.48 -13.26
CA LEU A 18 10.77 15.55 -13.10
C LEU A 18 10.58 16.25 -14.45
N MET A 19 9.44 16.04 -15.07
CA MET A 19 9.08 16.63 -16.35
C MET A 19 8.49 18.02 -16.17
N LYS A 20 8.93 18.96 -17.00
CA LYS A 20 8.58 20.38 -16.95
C LYS A 20 7.92 20.87 -18.23
N ASP A 21 7.06 21.88 -18.10
CA ASP A 21 6.48 22.60 -19.23
C ASP A 21 7.34 23.80 -19.67
N SER A 22 6.78 24.67 -20.52
CA SER A 22 7.49 25.85 -21.09
C SER A 22 7.81 26.94 -20.09
N ILE A 23 7.23 26.90 -18.89
CA ILE A 23 7.45 27.89 -17.82
C ILE A 23 8.12 27.23 -16.62
N ASP A 24 8.86 26.13 -16.84
CA ASP A 24 9.59 25.35 -15.84
C ASP A 24 8.73 24.74 -14.72
N THR A 25 7.40 24.66 -14.90
CA THR A 25 6.52 24.02 -13.92
C THR A 25 6.62 22.51 -14.01
N ILE A 26 6.82 21.83 -12.89
CA ILE A 26 6.87 20.37 -12.84
C ILE A 26 5.45 19.81 -13.06
N ILE A 27 5.25 19.19 -14.22
CA ILE A 27 3.95 18.65 -14.66
C ILE A 27 3.82 17.14 -14.44
N TYR A 28 4.94 16.43 -14.27
CA TYR A 28 4.95 15.01 -13.96
C TYR A 28 6.23 14.59 -13.22
N VAL A 29 6.09 13.72 -12.23
CA VAL A 29 7.20 13.07 -11.53
C VAL A 29 7.09 11.57 -11.75
N GLY A 30 8.20 10.90 -12.03
CA GLY A 30 8.23 9.45 -12.19
C GLY A 30 9.54 8.82 -11.72
N LYS A 31 9.50 7.56 -11.29
CA LYS A 31 10.70 6.76 -10.95
C LYS A 31 11.15 5.81 -12.05
N SER A 32 12.40 5.36 -11.98
CA SER A 32 12.92 4.29 -12.82
C SER A 32 14.08 3.53 -12.15
N LYS A 33 14.24 2.24 -12.49
CA LYS A 33 15.51 1.49 -12.30
C LYS A 33 16.60 1.93 -13.30
N ASN A 34 16.18 2.47 -14.44
CA ASN A 34 17.06 2.93 -15.52
C ASN A 34 16.48 4.22 -16.12
N LEU A 35 17.02 5.37 -15.72
CA LEU A 35 16.52 6.68 -16.15
C LEU A 35 16.60 6.86 -17.67
N ARG A 36 17.72 6.49 -18.29
CA ARG A 36 17.91 6.61 -19.75
C ARG A 36 16.80 5.91 -20.54
N ASN A 37 16.55 4.63 -20.26
CA ASN A 37 15.54 3.85 -20.97
C ASN A 37 14.13 4.40 -20.71
N ARG A 38 13.84 4.74 -19.45
CA ARG A 38 12.50 5.18 -19.06
C ARG A 38 12.13 6.54 -19.66
N VAL A 39 13.01 7.53 -19.54
CA VAL A 39 12.77 8.85 -20.13
C VAL A 39 12.78 8.78 -21.65
N GLY A 40 13.70 8.00 -22.24
CA GLY A 40 13.74 7.79 -23.69
C GLY A 40 12.43 7.22 -24.27
N SER A 41 11.74 6.35 -23.53
CA SER A 41 10.49 5.71 -23.99
C SER A 41 9.36 6.68 -24.32
N TYR A 42 9.36 7.88 -23.73
CA TYR A 42 8.36 8.93 -24.01
C TYR A 42 8.53 9.58 -25.39
N PHE A 43 9.71 9.45 -26.00
CA PHE A 43 10.06 10.10 -27.27
C PHE A 43 10.18 9.13 -28.44
N ILE A 44 9.94 7.84 -28.19
CA ILE A 44 9.79 6.84 -29.24
C ILE A 44 8.37 6.99 -29.80
N ASN A 45 8.26 7.19 -31.11
CA ASN A 45 6.96 7.27 -31.77
C ASN A 45 6.29 5.89 -31.69
N SER A 46 5.30 5.75 -30.80
CA SER A 46 4.63 4.47 -30.56
C SER A 46 3.11 4.65 -30.54
N LYS A 47 2.42 3.80 -31.30
CA LYS A 47 0.95 3.67 -31.25
C LYS A 47 0.44 3.16 -29.89
N SER A 48 1.33 2.65 -29.03
CA SER A 48 0.98 2.14 -27.69
C SER A 48 0.91 3.22 -26.61
N HIS A 49 1.22 4.49 -26.91
CA HIS A 49 1.15 5.56 -25.92
C HIS A 49 -0.31 5.82 -25.51
N SER A 50 -0.56 5.78 -24.21
CA SER A 50 -1.88 6.15 -23.68
C SER A 50 -2.20 7.62 -23.97
N PRO A 51 -3.49 8.01 -24.04
CA PRO A 51 -3.89 9.41 -24.24
C PRO A 51 -3.26 10.39 -23.23
N LYS A 52 -3.05 9.93 -21.99
CA LYS A 52 -2.35 10.68 -20.94
C LYS A 52 -0.90 10.98 -21.34
N VAL A 53 -0.17 9.97 -21.82
CA VAL A 53 1.24 10.09 -22.21
C VAL A 53 1.38 11.02 -23.41
N ILE A 54 0.51 10.89 -24.41
CA ILE A 54 0.49 11.78 -25.57
C ILE A 54 0.33 13.25 -25.12
N LYS A 55 -0.63 13.51 -24.21
CA LYS A 55 -0.87 14.86 -23.68
C LYS A 55 0.28 15.38 -22.83
N LEU A 56 0.91 14.52 -22.03
CA LEU A 56 2.11 14.85 -21.25
C LEU A 56 3.26 15.27 -22.17
N VAL A 57 3.60 14.43 -23.15
CA VAL A 57 4.70 14.67 -24.10
C VAL A 57 4.47 15.94 -24.91
N LYS A 58 3.22 16.24 -25.29
CA LYS A 58 2.88 17.49 -25.97
C LYS A 58 3.23 18.75 -25.16
N ASN A 59 3.10 18.69 -23.83
CA ASN A 59 3.36 19.82 -22.94
C ASN A 59 4.77 19.80 -22.34
N LEU A 60 5.53 18.72 -22.54
CA LEU A 60 6.88 18.56 -22.05
C LEU A 60 7.85 19.44 -22.83
N LYS A 61 8.63 20.29 -22.12
CA LYS A 61 9.67 21.14 -22.70
C LYS A 61 11.06 20.84 -22.16
N ASP A 62 11.15 20.45 -20.90
CA ASP A 62 12.40 19.98 -20.30
C ASP A 62 12.13 18.94 -19.20
N PHE A 63 13.16 18.30 -18.69
CA PHE A 63 13.05 17.44 -17.53
C PHE A 63 14.33 17.45 -16.68
N ASP A 64 14.21 17.34 -15.38
CA ASP A 64 15.33 17.09 -14.48
C ASP A 64 15.31 15.66 -13.96
N TYR A 65 16.37 15.26 -13.27
CA TYR A 65 16.43 13.98 -12.60
C TYR A 65 17.27 14.05 -11.31
N ILE A 66 16.94 13.16 -10.38
CA ILE A 66 17.66 12.94 -9.13
C ILE A 66 18.06 11.47 -9.12
N LEU A 67 19.36 11.21 -8.96
CA LEU A 67 19.87 9.85 -8.87
C LEU A 67 19.64 9.27 -7.48
N THR A 68 19.40 7.97 -7.45
CA THR A 68 19.34 7.19 -6.21
C THR A 68 20.20 5.96 -6.35
N ASP A 69 20.63 5.37 -5.24
CA ASP A 69 21.44 4.15 -5.28
C ASP A 69 20.58 2.93 -5.60
N THR A 70 19.33 2.92 -5.13
CA THR A 70 18.41 1.79 -5.31
C THR A 70 17.08 2.18 -5.95
N GLU A 71 16.32 1.18 -6.42
CA GLU A 71 14.92 1.38 -6.81
C GLU A 71 14.05 1.77 -5.61
N PHE A 72 14.35 1.22 -4.44
CA PHE A 72 13.61 1.50 -3.21
C PHE A 72 13.64 2.99 -2.85
N GLU A 73 14.83 3.61 -2.88
CA GLU A 73 14.97 5.05 -2.68
C GLU A 73 14.22 5.84 -3.76
N ALA A 74 14.29 5.42 -5.02
CA ALA A 74 13.57 6.08 -6.10
C ALA A 74 12.05 6.05 -5.89
N LEU A 75 11.50 4.92 -5.41
CA LEU A 75 10.09 4.76 -5.08
C LEU A 75 9.66 5.71 -3.96
N LEU A 76 10.42 5.75 -2.86
CA LEU A 76 10.12 6.62 -1.72
C LEU A 76 10.25 8.11 -2.09
N LEU A 77 11.29 8.48 -2.83
CA LEU A 77 11.52 9.84 -3.28
C LEU A 77 10.44 10.30 -4.28
N GLU A 78 10.03 9.44 -5.22
CA GLU A 78 8.90 9.73 -6.12
C GLU A 78 7.62 10.00 -5.34
N CYS A 79 7.29 9.13 -4.37
CA CYS A 79 6.11 9.29 -3.53
C CYS A 79 6.14 10.64 -2.80
N LYS A 80 7.26 10.98 -2.15
CA LYS A 80 7.48 12.26 -1.48
C LYS A 80 7.28 13.45 -2.42
N LEU A 81 7.95 13.45 -3.57
CA LEU A 81 7.89 14.54 -4.55
C LEU A 81 6.49 14.72 -5.16
N ILE A 82 5.75 13.63 -5.41
CA ILE A 82 4.36 13.72 -5.88
C ILE A 82 3.46 14.36 -4.82
N LYS A 83 3.66 14.03 -3.54
CA LYS A 83 2.88 14.61 -2.43
C LYS A 83 3.17 16.09 -2.22
N GLU A 84 4.43 16.49 -2.35
CA GLU A 84 4.88 17.88 -2.20
C GLU A 84 4.45 18.75 -3.40
N ILE A 85 4.73 18.30 -4.62
CA ILE A 85 4.54 19.10 -5.85
C ILE A 85 3.12 18.98 -6.42
N LYS A 86 2.48 17.82 -6.26
CA LYS A 86 1.17 17.47 -6.84
C LYS A 86 1.07 17.70 -8.37
N PRO A 87 2.03 17.21 -9.19
CA PRO A 87 2.15 17.57 -10.60
C PRO A 87 0.91 17.17 -11.42
N ILE A 88 0.42 18.03 -12.33
CA ILE A 88 -0.89 17.86 -13.00
C ILE A 88 -1.12 16.49 -13.67
N TYR A 89 -0.09 15.80 -14.17
CA TYR A 89 -0.24 14.49 -14.82
C TYR A 89 -0.07 13.29 -13.87
N ASN A 90 0.42 13.42 -12.65
CA ASN A 90 0.35 12.31 -11.69
C ASN A 90 -1.12 12.01 -11.36
N ARG A 91 -1.49 10.77 -11.06
CA ARG A 91 -2.89 10.43 -10.68
C ARG A 91 -2.96 9.96 -9.23
N GLN A 92 -2.06 9.05 -8.88
CA GLN A 92 -1.91 8.52 -7.53
C GLN A 92 -1.10 9.49 -6.65
N MET A 93 -1.20 9.32 -5.32
CA MET A 93 -0.39 9.99 -4.29
C MET A 93 -0.53 11.52 -4.21
N LYS A 94 -1.37 12.14 -5.05
CA LYS A 94 -1.54 13.60 -5.09
C LYS A 94 -2.31 14.20 -3.93
N SER A 95 -3.30 13.46 -3.41
CA SER A 95 -4.27 14.02 -2.48
C SER A 95 -4.76 12.97 -1.50
N PRO A 96 -4.73 13.26 -0.18
CA PRO A 96 -5.41 12.44 0.82
C PRO A 96 -6.94 12.36 0.59
N LYS A 97 -7.54 13.25 -0.21
CA LYS A 97 -8.98 13.17 -0.53
C LYS A 97 -9.35 11.99 -1.43
N GLY A 98 -8.37 11.35 -2.07
CA GLY A 98 -8.58 10.13 -2.87
C GLY A 98 -8.75 8.86 -2.03
N TYR A 99 -8.51 8.94 -0.72
CA TYR A 99 -8.65 7.81 0.18
C TYR A 99 -10.05 7.69 0.73
N CYS A 100 -10.44 6.45 0.97
CA CYS A 100 -11.70 6.13 1.64
C CYS A 100 -11.50 5.08 2.71
N TYR A 101 -12.48 5.01 3.61
CA TYR A 101 -12.56 4.09 4.71
C TYR A 101 -13.88 3.35 4.64
N ILE A 102 -13.87 2.09 5.05
CA ILE A 102 -15.08 1.32 5.31
C ILE A 102 -15.47 1.59 6.76
N LYS A 103 -16.68 2.07 7.00
CA LYS A 103 -17.26 2.30 8.33
C LYS A 103 -18.33 1.26 8.60
N ILE A 104 -18.30 0.63 9.76
CA ILE A 104 -19.38 -0.24 10.25
C ILE A 104 -20.02 0.42 11.48
N LYS A 105 -21.33 0.71 11.40
CA LYS A 105 -22.08 1.41 12.45
C LYS A 105 -22.57 0.47 13.55
N MET A 106 -21.69 0.12 14.48
CA MET A 106 -21.98 -0.86 15.53
C MET A 106 -23.09 -0.48 16.53
N LYS A 107 -23.46 0.81 16.62
CA LYS A 107 -24.52 1.28 17.52
C LYS A 107 -25.94 1.08 16.99
N GLU A 108 -26.10 0.76 15.71
CA GLU A 108 -27.40 0.56 15.10
C GLU A 108 -27.89 -0.88 15.31
N LYS A 109 -29.21 -1.08 15.38
CA LYS A 109 -29.81 -2.41 15.54
C LYS A 109 -29.36 -3.40 14.44
N TYR A 110 -29.19 -2.88 13.23
CA TYR A 110 -28.61 -3.60 12.10
C TYR A 110 -27.41 -2.79 11.62
N PRO A 111 -26.18 -3.12 12.05
CA PRO A 111 -25.00 -2.37 11.64
C PRO A 111 -24.88 -2.29 10.11
N ASP A 112 -24.92 -1.08 9.57
CA ASP A 112 -24.66 -0.84 8.14
C ASP A 112 -23.16 -0.63 7.88
N ILE A 113 -22.76 -0.97 6.66
CA ILE A 113 -21.40 -0.84 6.14
C ILE A 113 -21.40 0.25 5.07
N GLU A 114 -20.73 1.35 5.36
CA GLU A 114 -20.68 2.55 4.52
C GLU A 114 -19.25 2.89 4.11
N ILE A 115 -19.10 3.72 3.09
CA ILE A 115 -17.81 4.26 2.66
C ILE A 115 -17.75 5.72 3.04
N HIS A 116 -16.77 6.08 3.88
CA HIS A 116 -16.52 7.44 4.32
C HIS A 116 -15.21 7.95 3.76
N SER A 117 -15.13 9.26 3.55
CA SER A 117 -13.86 9.89 3.18
C SER A 117 -12.90 9.93 4.37
N GLU A 118 -13.39 10.03 5.61
CA GLU A 118 -12.56 10.16 6.81
C GLU A 118 -13.06 9.29 7.96
N PRO A 119 -12.15 8.79 8.82
CA PRO A 119 -12.54 8.14 10.05
C PRO A 119 -12.96 9.19 11.06
N ASN A 120 -14.03 8.92 11.80
CA ASN A 120 -14.45 9.76 12.91
C ASN A 120 -14.46 8.95 14.22
N SER A 121 -13.43 9.17 15.04
CA SER A 121 -13.25 8.45 16.31
C SER A 121 -14.36 8.71 17.34
N SER A 122 -15.16 9.77 17.18
CA SER A 122 -16.20 10.16 18.15
C SER A 122 -17.55 9.48 17.93
N ASP A 123 -17.80 8.88 16.75
CA ASP A 123 -19.11 8.31 16.45
C ASP A 123 -19.28 6.85 16.92
N GLY A 124 -18.19 6.18 17.32
CA GLY A 124 -18.19 4.80 17.78
C GLY A 124 -18.40 3.76 16.68
N GLY A 125 -18.20 4.13 15.41
CA GLY A 125 -18.11 3.19 14.30
C GLY A 125 -16.74 2.49 14.24
N LEU A 126 -16.73 1.28 13.66
CA LEU A 126 -15.48 0.59 13.31
C LEU A 126 -15.02 1.03 11.93
N TYR A 127 -13.74 1.36 11.79
CA TYR A 127 -13.17 1.86 10.54
C TYR A 127 -12.07 0.93 10.02
N PHE A 128 -12.10 0.66 8.72
CA PHE A 128 -11.07 -0.10 8.00
C PHE A 128 -10.53 0.73 6.84
N GLY A 129 -9.23 0.64 6.60
CA GLY A 129 -8.51 1.44 5.60
C GLY A 129 -7.30 2.15 6.23
N PRO A 130 -6.73 3.17 5.56
CA PRO A 130 -7.20 3.82 4.33
C PRO A 130 -7.01 3.00 3.05
N TYR A 131 -7.93 3.14 2.09
CA TYR A 131 -7.84 2.52 0.76
C TYR A 131 -7.65 3.57 -0.34
N THR A 132 -6.77 3.29 -1.30
CA THR A 132 -6.38 4.21 -2.40
C THR A 132 -7.35 4.25 -3.58
N ASN A 133 -8.30 3.31 -3.67
CA ASN A 133 -9.21 3.19 -4.81
C ASN A 133 -10.65 2.94 -4.35
N LYS A 134 -11.46 4.00 -4.36
CA LYS A 134 -12.88 3.96 -3.97
C LYS A 134 -13.69 2.94 -4.77
N ASN A 135 -13.51 2.86 -6.08
CA ASN A 135 -14.27 1.93 -6.93
C ASN A 135 -13.97 0.47 -6.58
N THR A 136 -12.72 0.16 -6.24
CA THR A 136 -12.35 -1.18 -5.75
C THR A 136 -13.03 -1.47 -4.41
N VAL A 137 -13.07 -0.50 -3.49
CA VAL A 137 -13.76 -0.65 -2.21
C VAL A 137 -15.26 -0.84 -2.39
N GLU A 138 -15.90 -0.03 -3.23
CA GLU A 138 -17.33 -0.15 -3.56
C GLU A 138 -17.65 -1.53 -4.13
N LYS A 139 -16.87 -2.01 -5.11
CA LYS A 139 -17.03 -3.34 -5.69
C LYS A 139 -16.85 -4.46 -4.65
N ALA A 140 -15.84 -4.34 -3.77
CA ALA A 140 -15.58 -5.33 -2.73
C ALA A 140 -16.72 -5.38 -1.68
N ILE A 141 -17.16 -4.21 -1.18
CA ILE A 141 -18.27 -4.13 -0.22
C ILE A 141 -19.55 -4.67 -0.84
N TYR A 142 -19.83 -4.34 -2.10
CA TYR A 142 -20.99 -4.87 -2.80
C TYR A 142 -20.92 -6.40 -2.89
N GLY A 143 -19.80 -6.96 -3.35
CA GLY A 143 -19.61 -8.41 -3.44
C GLY A 143 -19.72 -9.13 -2.10
N ILE A 144 -19.17 -8.55 -1.02
CA ILE A 144 -19.32 -9.08 0.34
C ILE A 144 -20.78 -9.04 0.79
N LYS A 145 -21.47 -7.90 0.62
CA LYS A 145 -22.87 -7.76 1.02
C LYS A 145 -23.79 -8.69 0.23
N GLU A 146 -23.51 -8.89 -1.05
CA GLU A 146 -24.23 -9.80 -1.93
C GLU A 146 -24.07 -11.25 -1.48
N HIS A 147 -22.82 -11.72 -1.32
CA HIS A 147 -22.52 -13.07 -0.86
C HIS A 147 -23.09 -13.36 0.53
N SER A 148 -22.91 -12.43 1.48
CA SER A 148 -23.42 -12.58 2.85
C SER A 148 -24.93 -12.30 2.98
N LYS A 149 -25.63 -11.97 1.89
CA LYS A 149 -27.07 -11.65 1.87
C LYS A 149 -27.45 -10.55 2.86
N ILE A 150 -26.74 -9.43 2.81
CA ILE A 150 -26.96 -8.23 3.64
C ILE A 150 -27.05 -6.94 2.80
N LEU A 151 -27.51 -7.02 1.54
CA LEU A 151 -27.63 -5.85 0.63
C LEU A 151 -28.79 -4.89 0.94
N CYS A 152 -29.59 -5.13 1.98
CA CYS A 152 -30.76 -4.29 2.24
C CYS A 152 -30.36 -2.92 2.78
N THR A 153 -30.86 -1.87 2.13
CA THR A 153 -30.53 -0.46 2.41
C THR A 153 -31.52 0.25 3.33
N ASN A 154 -32.59 -0.41 3.81
CA ASN A 154 -33.63 0.24 4.61
C ASN A 154 -34.13 -0.61 5.78
N GLY A 155 -34.25 0.03 6.95
CA GLY A 155 -34.82 -0.53 8.18
C GLY A 155 -36.34 -0.30 8.34
N SER A 156 -37.01 0.26 7.33
CA SER A 156 -38.47 0.40 7.37
C SER A 156 -39.13 -0.97 7.27
N ARG A 157 -39.89 -1.34 8.30
CA ARG A 157 -40.58 -2.63 8.37
C ARG A 157 -41.57 -2.73 7.22
N LYS A 158 -41.49 -3.84 6.47
CA LYS A 158 -42.44 -4.22 5.41
C LYS A 158 -42.90 -5.64 5.67
N ALA A 159 -44.22 -5.85 5.68
CA ALA A 159 -44.80 -7.17 5.97
C ALA A 159 -44.27 -8.28 5.03
N LEU A 160 -44.04 -7.95 3.75
CA LEU A 160 -43.59 -8.89 2.71
C LEU A 160 -42.08 -8.82 2.40
N GLY A 161 -41.31 -8.02 3.15
CA GLY A 161 -39.90 -7.76 2.84
C GLY A 161 -39.68 -6.82 1.65
N CYS A 162 -38.43 -6.64 1.24
CA CYS A 162 -38.03 -5.76 0.13
C CYS A 162 -37.62 -6.56 -1.13
N LEU A 163 -37.45 -5.88 -2.27
CA LEU A 163 -37.01 -6.53 -3.52
C LEU A 163 -35.72 -7.35 -3.34
N LYS A 164 -34.76 -6.87 -2.55
CA LYS A 164 -33.52 -7.61 -2.27
C LYS A 164 -33.77 -8.90 -1.49
N TYR A 165 -34.78 -8.95 -0.63
CA TYR A 165 -35.19 -10.19 0.04
C TYR A 165 -35.80 -11.18 -0.98
N SER A 166 -36.71 -10.71 -1.84
CA SER A 166 -37.31 -11.55 -2.90
C SER A 166 -36.29 -12.11 -3.89
N MET A 167 -35.19 -11.39 -4.13
CA MET A 167 -34.07 -11.83 -4.96
C MET A 167 -33.04 -12.69 -4.21
N ASN A 168 -33.28 -13.08 -2.95
CA ASN A 168 -32.34 -13.83 -2.11
C ASN A 168 -31.00 -13.11 -1.84
N LEU A 169 -30.98 -11.78 -1.95
CA LEU A 169 -29.83 -10.89 -1.70
C LEU A 169 -29.83 -10.32 -0.27
N CYS A 170 -30.85 -10.63 0.52
CA CYS A 170 -30.99 -10.21 1.90
C CYS A 170 -31.64 -11.30 2.74
N ILE A 171 -31.25 -11.45 4.01
CA ILE A 171 -31.92 -12.33 4.99
C ILE A 171 -33.29 -11.81 5.49
N GLY A 172 -33.77 -10.67 4.99
CA GLY A 172 -35.09 -10.14 5.35
C GLY A 172 -35.11 -9.34 6.66
N MET A 173 -34.05 -8.59 6.95
CA MET A 173 -33.95 -7.68 8.12
C MET A 173 -35.08 -6.63 8.22
N CYS A 174 -35.79 -6.36 7.13
CA CYS A 174 -36.96 -5.46 7.09
C CYS A 174 -38.32 -6.17 7.27
N THR A 175 -38.34 -7.48 7.48
CA THR A 175 -39.59 -8.23 7.68
C THR A 175 -40.17 -8.01 9.09
N ALA A 176 -41.32 -8.62 9.39
CA ALA A 176 -41.98 -8.45 10.69
C ALA A 176 -41.22 -9.07 11.88
N ASN A 177 -40.43 -10.14 11.66
CA ASN A 177 -39.70 -10.84 12.72
C ASN A 177 -38.25 -11.22 12.35
N PRO A 178 -37.37 -10.23 12.09
CA PRO A 178 -35.98 -10.47 11.71
C PRO A 178 -35.11 -10.94 12.87
N SER A 179 -34.34 -12.01 12.67
CA SER A 179 -33.31 -12.44 13.63
C SER A 179 -32.14 -11.44 13.62
N THR A 180 -32.08 -10.62 14.67
CA THR A 180 -31.03 -9.61 14.83
C THR A 180 -29.68 -10.27 15.10
N ASP A 181 -29.67 -11.35 15.90
CA ASP A 181 -28.47 -12.11 16.23
C ASP A 181 -27.85 -12.76 14.99
N HIS A 182 -28.68 -13.28 14.08
CA HIS A 182 -28.19 -13.85 12.83
C HIS A 182 -27.54 -12.78 11.94
N TYR A 183 -28.15 -11.60 11.82
CA TYR A 183 -27.55 -10.48 11.08
C TYR A 183 -26.22 -10.06 11.70
N PHE A 184 -26.17 -9.94 13.03
CA PHE A 184 -24.96 -9.55 13.74
C PHE A 184 -23.82 -10.55 13.51
N ALA A 185 -24.11 -11.87 13.56
CA ALA A 185 -23.12 -12.90 13.25
C ALA A 185 -22.58 -12.81 11.82
N LEU A 186 -23.40 -12.42 10.84
CA LEU A 186 -22.94 -12.17 9.46
C LEU A 186 -22.02 -10.94 9.41
N VAL A 187 -22.38 -9.85 10.07
CA VAL A 187 -21.55 -8.65 10.16
C VAL A 187 -20.22 -8.93 10.87
N GLU A 188 -20.21 -9.76 11.91
CA GLU A 188 -18.97 -10.18 12.57
C GLU A 188 -18.04 -10.94 11.62
N LYS A 189 -18.56 -11.82 10.77
CA LYS A 189 -17.75 -12.47 9.73
C LYS A 189 -17.13 -11.44 8.78
N VAL A 190 -17.90 -10.41 8.40
CA VAL A 190 -17.38 -9.31 7.56
C VAL A 190 -16.29 -8.52 8.28
N ILE A 191 -16.46 -8.21 9.58
CA ILE A 191 -15.44 -7.55 10.41
C ILE A 191 -14.15 -8.38 10.43
N LYS A 192 -14.26 -9.69 10.67
CA LYS A 192 -13.10 -10.59 10.68
C LYS A 192 -12.38 -10.62 9.33
N LEU A 193 -13.14 -10.68 8.23
CA LEU A 193 -12.60 -10.58 6.86
C LEU A 193 -11.86 -9.26 6.62
N LEU A 194 -12.47 -8.12 6.94
CA LEU A 194 -11.87 -6.79 6.74
C LEU A 194 -10.64 -6.58 7.62
N SER A 195 -10.59 -7.21 8.79
CA SER A 195 -9.39 -7.25 9.64
C SER A 195 -8.33 -8.24 9.14
N GLY A 196 -8.67 -9.13 8.21
CA GLY A 196 -7.80 -10.18 7.68
C GLY A 196 -7.51 -11.32 8.65
N THR A 197 -8.33 -11.52 9.70
CA THR A 197 -8.19 -12.65 10.63
C THR A 197 -8.92 -13.91 10.18
N ASP A 198 -9.93 -13.77 9.32
CA ASP A 198 -10.74 -14.87 8.81
C ASP A 198 -11.00 -14.67 7.31
N LEU A 199 -10.70 -15.67 6.49
CA LEU A 199 -10.88 -15.63 5.03
C LEU A 199 -12.08 -16.48 4.57
N THR A 200 -12.92 -16.95 5.49
CA THR A 200 -14.04 -17.86 5.19
C THR A 200 -14.94 -17.31 4.07
N ILE A 201 -15.39 -16.04 4.16
CA ILE A 201 -16.20 -15.40 3.10
C ILE A 201 -15.47 -15.42 1.75
N LEU A 202 -14.17 -15.12 1.74
CA LEU A 202 -13.40 -15.09 0.49
C LEU A 202 -13.31 -16.49 -0.13
N ASN A 203 -13.10 -17.51 0.68
CA ASN A 203 -13.03 -18.90 0.23
C ASN A 203 -14.39 -19.39 -0.29
N GLU A 204 -15.48 -19.04 0.40
CA GLU A 204 -16.85 -19.32 -0.06
C GLU A 204 -17.14 -18.64 -1.41
N MET A 205 -16.76 -17.36 -1.57
CA MET A 205 -16.90 -16.67 -2.86
C MET A 205 -16.12 -17.35 -3.99
N GLU A 206 -14.91 -17.87 -3.70
CA GLU A 206 -14.12 -18.65 -4.67
C GLU A 206 -14.81 -19.96 -5.05
N GLN A 207 -15.48 -20.62 -4.10
CA GLN A 207 -16.29 -21.81 -4.38
C GLN A 207 -17.48 -21.46 -5.29
N GLU A 208 -18.23 -20.41 -4.98
CA GLU A 208 -19.36 -19.94 -5.81
C GLU A 208 -18.92 -19.60 -7.24
N MET A 209 -17.75 -18.95 -7.40
CA MET A 209 -17.16 -18.69 -8.71
C MET A 209 -16.92 -19.99 -9.50
N ASN A 210 -16.38 -21.01 -8.85
CA ASN A 210 -16.08 -22.30 -9.49
C ASN A 210 -17.35 -23.08 -9.83
N VAL A 211 -18.37 -23.03 -8.97
CA VAL A 211 -19.69 -23.63 -9.22
C VAL A 211 -20.36 -22.97 -10.42
N ALA A 212 -20.36 -21.64 -10.49
CA ALA A 212 -20.89 -20.91 -11.66
C ALA A 212 -20.17 -21.32 -12.96
N ALA A 213 -18.83 -21.40 -12.92
CA ALA A 213 -18.03 -21.84 -14.06
C ALA A 213 -18.34 -23.30 -14.48
N ALA A 214 -18.52 -24.20 -13.52
CA ALA A 214 -18.89 -25.59 -13.77
C ALA A 214 -20.29 -25.72 -14.40
N ASN A 215 -21.20 -24.82 -14.02
CA ASN A 215 -22.55 -24.71 -14.58
C ASN A 215 -22.62 -23.94 -15.91
N LEU A 216 -21.46 -23.58 -16.49
CA LEU A 216 -21.34 -22.78 -17.72
C LEU A 216 -21.92 -21.36 -17.61
N ASP A 217 -22.13 -20.86 -16.39
CA ASP A 217 -22.46 -19.46 -16.10
C ASP A 217 -21.18 -18.62 -16.03
N PHE A 218 -20.65 -18.31 -17.21
CA PHE A 218 -19.41 -17.54 -17.33
C PHE A 218 -19.56 -16.08 -16.90
N GLU A 219 -20.76 -15.50 -17.00
CA GLU A 219 -21.04 -14.13 -16.57
C GLU A 219 -21.01 -14.04 -15.04
N GLY A 220 -21.70 -14.95 -14.34
CA GLY A 220 -21.65 -15.06 -12.89
C GLY A 220 -20.24 -15.36 -12.38
N ALA A 221 -19.53 -16.30 -13.01
CA ALA A 221 -18.14 -16.59 -12.65
C ALA A 221 -17.22 -15.36 -12.83
N ALA A 222 -17.38 -14.60 -13.92
CA ALA A 222 -16.61 -13.38 -14.16
C ALA A 222 -16.92 -12.29 -13.12
N GLN A 223 -18.18 -12.16 -12.71
CA GLN A 223 -18.60 -11.24 -11.66
C GLN A 223 -17.98 -11.60 -10.31
N TYR A 224 -18.05 -12.87 -9.89
CA TYR A 224 -17.40 -13.33 -8.65
C TYR A 224 -15.89 -13.14 -8.68
N ARG A 225 -15.23 -13.47 -9.80
CA ARG A 225 -13.79 -13.22 -9.99
C ARG A 225 -13.42 -11.76 -9.73
N ASP A 226 -14.23 -10.86 -10.27
CA ASP A 226 -14.06 -9.41 -10.12
C ASP A 226 -14.27 -8.96 -8.66
N TYR A 227 -15.25 -9.52 -7.95
CA TYR A 227 -15.44 -9.29 -6.51
C TYR A 227 -14.27 -9.82 -5.69
N ILE A 228 -13.87 -11.09 -5.91
CA ILE A 228 -12.75 -11.74 -5.22
C ILE A 228 -11.48 -10.92 -5.35
N LYS A 229 -11.19 -10.42 -6.56
CA LYS A 229 -10.04 -9.53 -6.80
C LYS A 229 -10.11 -8.25 -5.95
N ALA A 230 -11.30 -7.65 -5.83
CA ALA A 230 -11.51 -6.45 -5.03
C ALA A 230 -11.42 -6.74 -3.51
N VAL A 231 -11.98 -7.86 -3.04
CA VAL A 231 -11.91 -8.28 -1.64
C VAL A 231 -10.47 -8.63 -1.24
N LYS A 232 -9.71 -9.34 -2.09
CA LYS A 232 -8.29 -9.62 -1.88
C LYS A 232 -7.47 -8.34 -1.71
N HIS A 233 -7.82 -7.27 -2.41
CA HIS A 233 -7.18 -5.96 -2.22
C HIS A 233 -7.45 -5.40 -0.81
N LEU A 234 -8.68 -5.50 -0.30
CA LEU A 234 -8.99 -5.05 1.07
C LEU A 234 -8.20 -5.84 2.13
N VAL A 235 -8.20 -7.18 2.01
CA VAL A 235 -7.47 -8.08 2.92
C VAL A 235 -5.96 -7.80 2.85
N SER A 236 -5.41 -7.60 1.66
CA SER A 236 -4.00 -7.23 1.49
C SER A 236 -3.67 -5.90 2.16
N THR A 237 -4.56 -4.91 2.08
CA THR A 237 -4.38 -3.62 2.76
C THR A 237 -4.29 -3.82 4.27
N ALA A 238 -5.21 -4.61 4.85
CA ALA A 238 -5.21 -4.90 6.28
C ALA A 238 -3.92 -5.61 6.73
N LYS A 239 -3.43 -6.55 5.92
CA LYS A 239 -2.15 -7.23 6.17
C LYS A 239 -0.97 -6.27 6.18
N ILE A 240 -0.94 -5.30 5.26
CA ILE A 240 0.13 -4.28 5.18
C ILE A 240 0.12 -3.40 6.43
N ILE A 241 -1.06 -2.90 6.82
CA ILE A 241 -1.21 -2.04 8.01
C ILE A 241 -0.73 -2.81 9.26
N LYS A 242 -1.24 -4.02 9.47
CA LYS A 242 -0.82 -4.88 10.59
C LYS A 242 0.68 -5.17 10.59
N PHE A 243 1.26 -5.41 9.42
CA PHE A 243 2.70 -5.65 9.31
C PHE A 243 3.51 -4.45 9.78
N ILE A 244 3.16 -3.24 9.34
CA ILE A 244 3.88 -2.02 9.70
C ILE A 244 3.66 -1.66 11.18
N GLU A 245 2.44 -1.85 11.70
CA GLU A 245 2.13 -1.65 13.13
C GLU A 245 2.91 -2.60 14.04
N ALA A 246 3.06 -3.87 13.63
CA ALA A 246 3.83 -4.87 14.37
C ALA A 246 5.35 -4.68 14.22
N ASN A 247 5.82 -4.19 13.08
CA ASN A 247 7.24 -4.06 12.74
C ASN A 247 7.62 -2.57 12.60
N LYS A 248 7.58 -1.87 13.73
CA LYS A 248 7.78 -0.42 13.76
C LYS A 248 9.19 0.02 13.40
N ASN A 249 10.21 -0.79 13.67
CA ASN A 249 11.60 -0.45 13.37
C ASN A 249 12.16 -1.54 12.48
N ILE A 250 12.62 -1.18 11.29
CA ILE A 250 13.12 -2.12 10.29
C ILE A 250 14.52 -1.67 9.88
N VAL A 251 15.46 -2.59 10.01
CA VAL A 251 16.81 -2.48 9.44
C VAL A 251 16.81 -3.26 8.14
N LEU A 252 17.27 -2.63 7.07
CA LEU A 252 17.27 -3.20 5.73
C LEU A 252 18.64 -3.00 5.09
N VAL A 253 19.16 -4.05 4.44
CA VAL A 253 20.34 -3.99 3.58
C VAL A 253 19.97 -4.49 2.21
N GLU A 254 20.42 -3.78 1.20
CA GLU A 254 20.34 -4.15 -0.20
C GLU A 254 21.73 -4.29 -0.79
N PHE A 255 22.00 -5.41 -1.45
CA PHE A 255 23.22 -5.58 -2.23
C PHE A 255 23.07 -4.85 -3.55
N LEU A 256 23.94 -3.86 -3.78
CA LEU A 256 24.03 -3.15 -5.05
C LEU A 256 24.86 -3.95 -6.06
N ASN A 257 25.89 -4.62 -5.54
CA ASN A 257 26.77 -5.57 -6.23
C ASN A 257 27.53 -6.39 -5.17
N ASN A 258 28.54 -7.16 -5.58
CA ASN A 258 29.29 -8.04 -4.67
C ASN A 258 30.18 -7.28 -3.67
N GLU A 259 30.48 -5.99 -3.91
CA GLU A 259 31.39 -5.20 -3.08
C GLU A 259 30.69 -4.02 -2.38
N GLU A 260 29.45 -3.74 -2.73
CA GLU A 260 28.72 -2.57 -2.25
C GLU A 260 27.35 -2.96 -1.73
N ILE A 261 27.07 -2.47 -0.52
CA ILE A 261 25.77 -2.60 0.13
C ILE A 261 25.19 -1.22 0.41
N LYS A 262 23.87 -1.15 0.46
CA LYS A 262 23.13 0.01 0.91
C LYS A 262 22.36 -0.37 2.17
N PHE A 263 22.61 0.35 3.24
CA PHE A 263 21.97 0.17 4.54
C PHE A 263 20.86 1.19 4.71
N PHE A 264 19.75 0.78 5.33
CA PHE A 264 18.56 1.59 5.54
C PHE A 264 18.01 1.37 6.96
N LEU A 265 17.57 2.46 7.58
CA LEU A 265 16.79 2.45 8.82
C LEU A 265 15.42 3.04 8.54
N ILE A 266 14.39 2.22 8.74
CA ILE A 266 12.99 2.58 8.50
C ILE A 266 12.26 2.52 9.83
N ARG A 267 11.50 3.57 10.14
CA ARG A 267 10.59 3.58 11.29
C ARG A 267 9.16 3.85 10.84
N TYR A 268 8.25 2.97 11.22
CA TYR A 268 6.88 2.88 10.72
C TYR A 268 6.88 2.82 9.18
N ASN A 269 6.59 3.94 8.54
CA ASN A 269 6.53 4.10 7.10
C ASN A 269 7.54 5.15 6.58
N LYS A 270 8.50 5.59 7.41
CA LYS A 270 9.47 6.63 7.08
C LYS A 270 10.88 6.06 7.01
N LEU A 271 11.60 6.41 5.96
CA LEU A 271 13.03 6.19 5.87
C LEU A 271 13.75 7.27 6.70
N LEU A 272 14.40 6.85 7.79
CA LEU A 272 15.13 7.75 8.69
C LEU A 272 16.56 7.97 8.24
N PHE A 273 17.20 6.90 7.76
CA PHE A 273 18.60 6.91 7.40
C PHE A 273 18.88 5.95 6.26
N SER A 274 19.83 6.31 5.41
CA SER A 274 20.34 5.43 4.38
C SER A 274 21.78 5.79 4.03
N GLU A 275 22.68 4.80 3.98
CA GLU A 275 24.08 5.02 3.63
C GLU A 275 24.63 3.85 2.80
N LYS A 276 25.50 4.18 1.84
CA LYS A 276 26.16 3.23 0.96
C LYS A 276 27.54 2.89 1.51
N TYR A 277 27.85 1.60 1.62
CA TYR A 277 29.14 1.11 2.10
C TYR A 277 29.83 0.25 1.04
N LYS A 278 31.14 0.45 0.89
CA LYS A 278 32.04 -0.43 0.14
C LYS A 278 32.68 -1.43 1.11
N LEU A 279 32.39 -2.71 0.93
CA LEU A 279 32.87 -3.81 1.79
C LEU A 279 34.40 -3.94 1.76
N SER A 280 35.06 -3.58 0.67
CA SER A 280 36.52 -3.59 0.55
C SER A 280 37.23 -2.52 1.39
N ASN A 281 36.53 -1.44 1.75
CA ASN A 281 37.10 -0.29 2.45
C ASN A 281 36.81 -0.29 3.96
N ILE A 282 36.08 -1.27 4.47
CA ILE A 282 35.62 -1.28 5.85
C ILE A 282 35.77 -2.67 6.46
N SER A 283 36.35 -2.75 7.66
CA SER A 283 36.39 -4.01 8.39
C SER A 283 34.99 -4.40 8.89
N ILE A 284 34.74 -5.71 9.04
CA ILE A 284 33.47 -6.22 9.60
C ILE A 284 33.16 -5.57 10.95
N ASN A 285 34.16 -5.42 11.83
CA ASN A 285 33.97 -4.84 13.16
C ASN A 285 33.61 -3.35 13.07
N GLU A 286 34.22 -2.61 12.15
CA GLU A 286 33.88 -1.20 11.94
C GLU A 286 32.47 -1.05 11.35
N LEU A 287 32.06 -1.92 10.42
CA LEU A 287 30.72 -1.92 9.84
C LEU A 287 29.67 -2.22 10.92
N LYS A 288 29.90 -3.23 11.77
CA LYS A 288 29.05 -3.54 12.93
C LYS A 288 28.91 -2.33 13.86
N HIS A 289 30.02 -1.67 14.17
CA HIS A 289 30.01 -0.48 15.03
C HIS A 289 29.21 0.67 14.42
N LYS A 290 29.37 0.94 13.10
CA LYS A 290 28.57 1.97 12.40
C LYS A 290 27.10 1.63 12.39
N PHE A 291 26.73 0.39 12.08
CA PHE A 291 25.33 -0.05 12.12
C PHE A 291 24.74 0.13 13.51
N LYS A 292 25.46 -0.29 14.56
CA LYS A 292 25.04 -0.10 15.95
C LYS A 292 24.80 1.35 16.29
N SER A 293 25.78 2.20 16.00
CA SER A 293 25.71 3.63 16.31
C SER A 293 24.54 4.29 15.59
N ASN A 294 24.33 3.97 14.31
CA ASN A 294 23.19 4.49 13.54
C ASN A 294 21.85 3.96 14.06
N ILE A 295 21.72 2.65 14.33
CA ILE A 295 20.49 2.06 14.89
C ILE A 295 20.11 2.75 16.20
N ILE A 296 21.08 2.88 17.12
CA ILE A 296 20.86 3.55 18.39
C ILE A 296 20.49 5.01 18.14
N SER A 297 21.28 5.77 17.38
CA SER A 297 21.04 7.20 17.17
C SER A 297 19.68 7.49 16.54
N TYR A 298 19.27 6.75 15.51
CA TYR A 298 18.04 7.06 14.75
C TYR A 298 16.79 6.40 15.34
N PHE A 299 16.89 5.29 16.07
CA PHE A 299 15.74 4.68 16.73
C PHE A 299 15.56 5.07 18.19
N SER A 300 16.61 5.52 18.90
CA SER A 300 16.46 6.09 20.24
C SER A 300 15.87 7.49 20.22
N ASP A 301 16.01 8.21 19.10
CA ASP A 301 15.40 9.53 18.96
C ASP A 301 13.88 9.38 19.11
N THR A 302 13.37 9.99 20.18
CA THR A 302 11.99 9.87 20.64
C THR A 302 11.09 10.79 19.83
N LEU A 303 11.06 10.58 18.52
CA LEU A 303 9.93 11.02 17.73
C LEU A 303 8.72 10.21 18.20
N LYS A 304 8.03 10.74 19.22
CA LYS A 304 6.69 10.33 19.69
C LYS A 304 5.68 10.59 18.57
N SER A 305 5.80 9.85 17.48
CA SER A 305 4.74 9.79 16.50
C SER A 305 4.02 8.47 16.75
N SER A 306 2.92 8.53 17.51
CA SER A 306 1.86 7.53 17.41
C SER A 306 1.28 7.63 16.01
N VAL A 307 1.90 6.93 15.06
CA VAL A 307 1.46 6.97 13.67
C VAL A 307 0.37 5.91 13.50
N ASN A 308 -0.88 6.32 13.72
CA ASN A 308 -1.98 5.66 13.02
C ASN A 308 -1.72 5.89 11.53
N ILE A 309 -1.47 4.83 10.76
CA ILE A 309 -1.16 4.94 9.32
C ILE A 309 -2.33 5.64 8.64
N GLY A 310 -2.15 6.94 8.43
CA GLY A 310 -3.16 7.79 7.86
C GLY A 310 -3.15 7.72 6.33
N LYS A 311 -4.11 8.43 5.73
CA LYS A 311 -4.18 8.65 4.28
C LYS A 311 -2.85 9.13 3.68
N ASN A 312 -2.08 9.91 4.42
CA ASN A 312 -0.84 10.50 3.95
C ASN A 312 0.36 9.55 4.01
N GLU A 313 0.20 8.37 4.59
CA GLU A 313 1.31 7.50 5.01
C GLU A 313 1.22 6.09 4.43
N ILE A 314 0.02 5.72 3.97
CA ILE A 314 -0.26 4.40 3.45
C ILE A 314 0.49 4.11 2.14
N ASP A 315 0.74 5.10 1.29
CA ASP A 315 1.53 4.92 0.05
C ASP A 315 2.96 4.42 0.36
N GLU A 316 3.64 5.03 1.34
CA GLU A 316 4.97 4.59 1.79
C GLU A 316 4.91 3.22 2.44
N ALA A 317 3.87 2.95 3.25
CA ALA A 317 3.66 1.62 3.83
C ALA A 317 3.51 0.53 2.74
N TYR A 318 2.77 0.83 1.66
CA TYR A 318 2.66 -0.05 0.49
C TYR A 318 4.02 -0.25 -0.18
N ILE A 319 4.78 0.82 -0.40
CA ILE A 319 6.12 0.75 -1.02
C ILE A 319 7.04 -0.13 -0.17
N ILE A 320 7.13 0.14 1.13
CA ILE A 320 7.98 -0.60 2.08
C ILE A 320 7.57 -2.07 2.11
N TYR A 321 6.31 -2.38 2.39
CA TYR A 321 5.86 -3.76 2.49
C TYR A 321 6.10 -4.55 1.20
N ASN A 322 5.73 -3.99 0.05
CA ASN A 322 5.89 -4.67 -1.23
C ASN A 322 7.36 -4.87 -1.58
N TYR A 323 8.23 -3.91 -1.22
CA TYR A 323 9.66 -4.06 -1.42
C TYR A 323 10.24 -5.19 -0.56
N LEU A 324 9.93 -5.20 0.74
CA LEU A 324 10.40 -6.22 1.69
C LEU A 324 9.89 -7.63 1.38
N LYS A 325 8.72 -7.75 0.73
CA LYS A 325 8.11 -9.04 0.36
C LYS A 325 8.33 -9.45 -1.10
N SER A 326 9.00 -8.62 -1.89
CA SER A 326 9.30 -8.94 -3.28
C SER A 326 10.24 -10.13 -3.35
N LYS A 327 9.88 -11.15 -4.13
CA LYS A 327 10.76 -12.32 -4.38
C LYS A 327 12.00 -11.98 -5.20
N GLU A 328 11.97 -10.83 -5.90
CA GLU A 328 13.07 -10.36 -6.74
C GLU A 328 14.06 -9.47 -5.97
N SER A 329 13.75 -9.08 -4.72
CA SER A 329 14.64 -8.19 -3.98
C SER A 329 15.89 -8.93 -3.51
N THR A 330 17.07 -8.35 -3.77
CA THR A 330 18.33 -8.74 -3.12
C THR A 330 18.39 -8.29 -1.65
N CYS A 331 17.28 -7.75 -1.14
CA CYS A 331 17.25 -7.12 0.16
C CYS A 331 17.08 -8.12 1.31
N LYS A 332 17.70 -7.79 2.45
CA LYS A 332 17.65 -8.55 3.69
C LYS A 332 17.24 -7.58 4.79
N TYR A 333 16.27 -7.98 5.60
CA TYR A 333 15.74 -7.09 6.63
C TYR A 333 15.50 -7.82 7.95
N ILE A 334 15.61 -7.07 9.05
CA ILE A 334 15.22 -7.49 10.39
C ILE A 334 14.34 -6.41 10.99
N ALA A 335 13.26 -6.83 11.65
CA ALA A 335 12.44 -5.94 12.46
C ALA A 335 12.94 -5.94 13.91
N ILE A 336 13.17 -4.77 14.47
CA ILE A 336 13.63 -4.60 15.86
C ILE A 336 12.42 -4.26 16.74
N PRO A 337 12.09 -5.10 17.74
CA PRO A 337 11.05 -4.79 18.72
C PRO A 337 11.33 -3.48 19.45
N GLU A 338 10.28 -2.68 19.69
CA GLU A 338 10.41 -1.38 20.37
C GLU A 338 10.97 -1.51 21.79
N GLN A 339 10.70 -2.63 22.47
CA GLN A 339 11.24 -2.96 23.79
C GLN A 339 12.79 -2.99 23.78
N TRP A 340 13.41 -3.52 22.73
CA TRP A 340 14.87 -3.64 22.62
C TRP A 340 15.57 -2.29 22.37
N ILE A 341 14.80 -1.26 22.02
CA ILE A 341 15.29 0.09 21.76
C ILE A 341 15.16 0.94 23.03
N ASN A 342 14.13 0.69 23.84
CA ASN A 342 13.92 1.38 25.12
C ASN A 342 14.80 0.78 26.23
N ASP A 343 14.99 -0.54 26.23
CA ASP A 343 15.95 -1.23 27.08
C ASP A 343 17.32 -1.22 26.36
N MET A 344 18.00 -0.07 26.39
CA MET A 344 19.30 0.19 25.75
C MET A 344 20.47 -0.61 26.36
N ASP A 345 20.27 -1.90 26.63
CA ASP A 345 21.39 -2.80 26.85
C ASP A 345 22.01 -3.12 25.49
N SER A 346 23.27 -2.72 25.34
CA SER A 346 24.12 -2.93 24.16
C SER A 346 24.02 -4.34 23.57
N LEU A 347 23.79 -5.35 24.42
CA LEU A 347 23.64 -6.77 24.13
C LEU A 347 22.47 -7.10 23.18
N SER A 348 21.33 -6.43 23.29
CA SER A 348 20.15 -6.71 22.44
C SER A 348 20.38 -6.23 21.01
N VAL A 349 20.97 -5.04 20.87
CA VAL A 349 21.36 -4.48 19.56
C VAL A 349 22.51 -5.28 18.96
N ASP A 350 23.48 -5.73 19.78
CA ASP A 350 24.57 -6.59 19.33
C ASP A 350 24.06 -7.92 18.76
N ARG A 351 23.06 -8.55 19.39
CA ARG A 351 22.41 -9.75 18.84
C ARG A 351 21.76 -9.49 17.48
N VAL A 352 21.03 -8.38 17.33
CA VAL A 352 20.43 -8.02 16.04
C VAL A 352 21.51 -7.85 14.98
N ILE A 353 22.59 -7.15 15.30
CA ILE A 353 23.69 -6.93 14.37
C ILE A 353 24.36 -8.26 14.03
N ASP A 354 24.61 -9.13 15.01
CA ASP A 354 25.22 -10.44 14.76
C ASP A 354 24.33 -11.34 13.91
N GLU A 355 23.02 -11.37 14.16
CA GLU A 355 22.06 -12.05 13.29
C GLU A 355 22.04 -11.44 11.89
N PHE A 356 22.05 -10.12 11.80
CA PHE A 356 22.03 -9.43 10.51
C PHE A 356 23.30 -9.68 9.70
N MET A 357 24.45 -9.72 10.37
CA MET A 357 25.74 -9.98 9.74
C MET A 357 25.88 -11.43 9.30
N LYS A 358 25.19 -12.41 9.92
CA LYS A 358 25.08 -13.78 9.39
C LYS A 358 24.29 -13.87 8.08
N ILE A 359 23.46 -12.86 7.80
CA ILE A 359 22.67 -12.79 6.57
C ILE A 359 23.46 -12.12 5.44
N LEU A 360 24.53 -11.40 5.77
CA LEU A 360 25.50 -10.89 4.81
C LEU A 360 26.45 -12.03 4.38
N PRO A 361 26.80 -12.13 3.08
CA PRO A 361 27.63 -13.18 2.52
C PRO A 361 29.09 -13.12 3.00
#